data_AF-A0AAV2NKU2-F1
#
_entry.id   AF-A0AAV2NKU2-F1
#
_cell.length_a   1.000
_cell.length_b   1.000
_cell.length_c   1.000
_cell.angle_alpha   90.00
_cell.angle_beta   90.00
_cell.angle_gamma   90.00
#
_symmetry.space_group_name_H-M   'P 1'
#
loop_
_entity.id
_entity.type
_entity.pdbx_description
1 polymer ?
#
loop_
_entity_poly.entity_id
_entity_poly.type
_entity_poly.pdbx_seq_one_letter_code
_entity_poly.pdbx_strand_id
1 'polypeptide(L)'
;MSLNTNSRIKWSAEDITSAIALRSISPKAYRYLRNIKKMPLPCATTLNNWGATFSIPPGILTDVLHIMKEKEQNLCTEDKLTVLTFDELYISKKKTKGVWTKGVWTKGVWT
;
A
#
# COMPACT_ATOMS: atom_id res chain seq x y z
N MET A 1 14.33 27.30 -24.01
CA MET A 1 13.19 27.33 -23.07
C MET A 1 13.66 26.85 -21.72
N SER A 2 13.70 27.74 -20.73
CA SER A 2 14.10 27.42 -19.35
C SER A 2 13.02 26.54 -18.71
N LEU A 3 13.31 25.25 -18.49
CA LEU A 3 12.44 24.38 -17.70
C LEU A 3 12.49 24.87 -16.26
N ASN A 4 11.38 25.37 -15.75
CA ASN A 4 11.22 25.78 -14.36
C ASN A 4 11.48 24.56 -13.45
N THR A 5 12.71 24.43 -12.94
CA THR A 5 13.26 23.20 -12.32
C THR A 5 12.74 22.90 -10.91
N ASN A 6 11.76 23.65 -10.42
CA ASN A 6 11.20 23.52 -9.07
C ASN A 6 9.68 23.26 -9.06
N SER A 7 9.17 22.58 -10.09
CA SER A 7 7.81 22.06 -10.06
C SER A 7 7.81 20.68 -9.41
N ARG A 8 7.20 20.57 -8.21
CA ARG A 8 6.97 19.25 -7.60
C ARG A 8 6.01 18.47 -8.49
N ILE A 9 6.45 17.28 -8.93
CA ILE A 9 5.61 16.36 -9.69
C ILE A 9 4.41 15.97 -8.82
N LYS A 10 3.20 16.19 -9.35
CA LYS A 10 1.96 15.67 -8.77
C LYS A 10 1.73 14.27 -9.34
N TRP A 11 1.81 13.26 -8.49
CA TRP A 11 1.57 11.87 -8.88
C TRP A 11 0.07 11.59 -8.98
N SER A 12 -0.34 10.87 -10.02
CA SER A 12 -1.71 10.35 -10.10
C SER A 12 -1.90 9.16 -9.16
N ALA A 13 -3.16 8.81 -8.86
CA ALA A 13 -3.45 7.62 -8.05
C ALA A 13 -2.98 6.31 -8.74
N GLU A 14 -3.02 6.26 -10.06
CA GLU A 14 -2.55 5.13 -10.86
C GLU A 14 -1.03 4.97 -10.79
N ASP A 15 -0.29 6.07 -10.88
CA ASP A 15 1.18 6.06 -10.70
C ASP A 15 1.57 5.57 -9.30
N ILE A 16 0.86 6.06 -8.28
CA ILE A 16 1.11 5.65 -6.89
C ILE A 16 0.79 4.17 -6.71
N THR A 17 -0.33 3.69 -7.25
CA THR A 17 -0.72 2.27 -7.17
C THR A 17 0.32 1.38 -7.84
N SER A 18 0.76 1.75 -9.04
CA SER A 18 1.81 1.04 -9.77
C SER A 18 3.15 1.05 -9.03
N ALA A 19 3.52 2.18 -8.43
CA ALA A 19 4.74 2.31 -7.63
C ALA A 19 4.69 1.47 -6.33
N ILE A 20 3.53 1.41 -5.66
CA ILE A 20 3.31 0.54 -4.49
C ILE A 20 3.45 -0.93 -4.91
N ALA A 21 2.84 -1.33 -6.03
CA ALA A 21 2.95 -2.69 -6.56
C ALA A 21 4.40 -3.07 -6.91
N LEU A 22 5.14 -2.17 -7.57
CA LEU A 22 6.56 -2.41 -7.87
C LEU A 22 7.40 -2.55 -6.58
N ARG A 23 7.12 -1.72 -5.57
CA ARG A 23 7.81 -1.78 -4.27
C ARG A 23 7.46 -3.03 -3.48
N SER A 24 6.24 -3.54 -3.56
CA SER A 24 5.82 -4.76 -2.86
C SER A 24 6.49 -6.01 -3.45
N ILE A 25 6.73 -6.03 -4.76
CA ILE A 25 7.51 -7.10 -5.42
C ILE A 25 8.96 -7.08 -4.95
N SER A 26 9.64 -5.93 -5.02
CA SER A 26 11.04 -5.83 -4.55
C SER A 26 11.43 -4.41 -4.11
N PRO A 27 11.58 -4.17 -2.79
CA PRO A 27 12.06 -2.89 -2.27
C PRO A 27 13.50 -2.55 -2.68
N LYS A 28 14.32 -3.56 -2.96
CA LYS A 28 15.71 -3.37 -3.44
C LYS A 28 15.72 -2.89 -4.89
N ALA A 29 14.94 -3.54 -5.76
CA ALA A 29 14.81 -3.14 -7.16
C ALA A 29 14.23 -1.72 -7.27
N TYR A 30 13.20 -1.40 -6.50
CA TYR A 30 12.62 -0.05 -6.47
C TYR A 30 13.67 1.03 -6.12
N ARG A 31 14.51 0.78 -5.10
CA ARG A 31 15.60 1.70 -4.72
C ARG A 31 16.66 1.82 -5.81
N TYR A 32 17.02 0.73 -6.46
CA TYR A 32 17.98 0.72 -7.57
C TYR A 32 17.48 1.57 -8.74
N LEU A 33 16.24 1.34 -9.19
CA LEU A 33 15.63 2.06 -10.31
C LEU A 33 15.55 3.57 -10.05
N ARG A 34 15.15 3.95 -8.82
CA ARG A 34 15.04 5.36 -8.44
C ARG A 34 16.40 6.03 -8.24
N ASN A 35 17.31 5.42 -7.48
CA ASN A 35 18.53 6.11 -7.02
C ASN A 35 19.70 5.97 -8.00
N ILE A 36 19.83 4.82 -8.66
CA ILE A 36 20.94 4.51 -9.58
C ILE A 36 20.53 4.79 -11.01
N LYS A 37 19.41 4.21 -11.47
CA LYS A 37 18.91 4.44 -12.85
C LYS A 37 18.17 5.76 -13.03
N LYS A 38 17.98 6.55 -11.96
CA LYS A 38 17.35 7.88 -11.96
C LYS A 38 15.96 7.91 -12.62
N MET A 39 15.22 6.81 -12.53
CA MET A 39 13.84 6.78 -13.04
C MET A 39 12.94 7.69 -12.20
N PRO A 40 11.96 8.38 -12.82
CA PRO A 40 11.01 9.24 -12.11
C PRO A 40 10.04 8.36 -11.32
N LEU A 41 10.40 8.06 -10.07
CA LEU A 41 9.59 7.26 -9.16
C LEU A 41 9.28 8.05 -7.87
N PRO A 42 8.06 7.90 -7.31
CA PRO A 42 7.71 8.48 -6.02
C PRO A 42 8.73 8.12 -4.93
N CYS A 43 9.01 9.04 -4.02
CA CYS A 43 9.87 8.73 -2.88
C CYS A 43 9.13 7.84 -1.86
N ALA A 44 9.90 7.15 -1.01
CA ALA A 44 9.34 6.26 -0.01
C ALA A 44 8.39 6.98 0.97
N THR A 45 8.67 8.24 1.31
CA THR A 45 7.79 9.04 2.17
C THR A 45 6.45 9.34 1.50
N THR A 46 6.43 9.67 0.20
CA THR A 46 5.18 9.79 -0.56
C THR A 46 4.39 8.49 -0.52
N LEU A 47 5.01 7.35 -0.82
CA LEU A 47 4.32 6.06 -0.79
C LEU A 47 3.79 5.71 0.61
N ASN A 48 4.55 6.00 1.67
CA ASN A 48 4.12 5.76 3.04
C ASN A 48 2.97 6.68 3.45
N ASN A 49 2.97 7.95 3.04
CA ASN A 49 1.89 8.89 3.32
C ASN A 49 0.59 8.45 2.64
N TRP A 50 0.67 7.98 1.39
CA TRP A 50 -0.48 7.39 0.69
C TRP A 50 -0.94 6.09 1.35
N GLY A 51 -0.03 5.23 1.79
CA GLY A 51 -0.41 4.03 2.55
C GLY A 51 -1.05 4.35 3.90
N ALA A 52 -0.64 5.43 4.56
CA ALA A 52 -1.16 5.86 5.86
C ALA A 52 -2.58 6.43 5.79
N THR A 53 -3.08 6.81 4.59
CA THR A 53 -4.48 7.20 4.45
C THR A 53 -5.43 6.01 4.49
N PHE A 54 -4.91 4.79 4.31
CA PHE A 54 -5.71 3.56 4.37
C PHE A 54 -5.76 3.04 5.81
N SER A 55 -6.96 3.01 6.38
CA SER A 55 -7.21 2.46 7.71
C SER A 55 -7.70 1.03 7.61
N ILE A 56 -7.06 0.10 8.33
CA ILE A 56 -7.44 -1.32 8.38
C ILE A 56 -7.89 -1.62 9.82
N PRO A 57 -9.19 -1.50 10.13
CA PRO A 57 -9.69 -1.86 11.45
C PRO A 57 -9.64 -3.38 11.66
N PRO A 58 -9.53 -3.84 12.92
CA PRO A 58 -9.69 -5.26 13.23
C PRO A 58 -11.13 -5.72 12.93
N GLY A 59 -11.28 -6.99 12.55
CA GLY A 59 -12.58 -7.58 12.21
C GLY A 59 -12.68 -7.92 10.72
N ILE A 60 -13.89 -7.81 10.17
CA ILE A 60 -14.18 -8.16 8.77
C ILE A 60 -13.81 -6.98 7.87
N LEU A 61 -13.04 -7.26 6.81
CA LEU A 61 -12.61 -6.26 5.82
C LEU A 61 -13.72 -5.99 4.80
N THR A 62 -14.69 -5.15 5.15
CA THR A 62 -15.86 -4.83 4.32
C THR A 62 -15.50 -4.22 2.97
N ASP A 63 -14.49 -3.35 2.93
CA ASP A 63 -14.07 -2.66 1.69
C ASP A 63 -13.56 -3.66 0.65
N VAL A 64 -12.84 -4.68 1.11
CA VAL A 64 -12.34 -5.76 0.24
C VAL A 64 -13.50 -6.60 -0.28
N LEU A 65 -14.47 -6.93 0.57
CA LEU A 65 -15.68 -7.66 0.14
C LEU A 65 -16.48 -6.88 -0.89
N HIS A 66 -16.57 -5.55 -0.75
CA HIS A 66 -17.23 -4.69 -1.72
C HIS A 66 -16.52 -4.70 -3.07
N ILE A 67 -15.19 -4.59 -3.08
CA ILE A 67 -14.37 -4.70 -4.30
C ILE A 67 -14.52 -6.08 -4.95
N MET A 68 -14.56 -7.16 -4.15
CA MET A 68 -14.76 -8.52 -4.66
C MET A 68 -16.14 -8.67 -5.30
N LYS A 69 -17.20 -8.10 -4.71
CA LYS A 69 -18.55 -8.10 -5.26
C LYS A 69 -18.63 -7.37 -6.61
N GLU A 70 -17.94 -6.24 -6.75
CA GLU A 70 -17.85 -5.55 -8.04
C GLU A 70 -17.10 -6.39 -9.09
N LYS A 71 -16.06 -7.11 -8.69
CA LYS A 71 -15.32 -8.02 -9.58
C LYS A 71 -16.13 -9.27 -9.98
N GLU A 72 -17.08 -9.69 -9.14
CA GLU A 72 -17.92 -10.86 -9.35
C GLU A 72 -18.78 -10.77 -10.63
N GLN A 73 -19.12 -9.56 -11.10
CA GLN A 73 -20.01 -9.36 -12.24
C GLN A 73 -19.55 -10.07 -13.53
N ASN A 74 -18.24 -10.36 -13.64
CA ASN A 74 -17.65 -11.03 -14.80
C ASN A 74 -17.44 -12.55 -14.61
N LEU A 75 -17.84 -13.12 -13.47
CA LEU A 75 -17.61 -14.53 -13.12
C LEU A 75 -18.88 -15.37 -13.32
N CYS A 76 -18.69 -16.60 -13.82
CA CYS A 76 -19.78 -17.58 -13.88
C CYS A 76 -20.07 -18.15 -12.48
N THR A 77 -21.24 -18.79 -12.30
CA THR A 77 -21.65 -19.34 -11.00
C THR A 77 -20.65 -20.34 -10.42
N GLU A 78 -19.99 -21.11 -11.28
CA GLU A 78 -19.00 -22.11 -10.85
C GLU A 78 -17.71 -21.45 -10.34
N ASP A 79 -17.25 -20.36 -10.98
CA ASP A 79 -16.08 -19.58 -10.55
C ASP A 79 -16.31 -18.82 -9.23
N LYS A 80 -17.57 -18.63 -8.84
CA LYS A 80 -17.95 -17.96 -7.57
C LYS A 80 -17.84 -18.91 -6.38
N LEU A 81 -17.81 -20.22 -6.61
CA LEU A 81 -17.68 -21.20 -5.55
C LEU A 81 -16.27 -21.09 -4.94
N THR A 82 -16.20 -20.75 -3.65
CA THR A 82 -14.94 -20.58 -2.94
C THR A 82 -15.00 -21.22 -1.55
N VAL A 83 -13.86 -21.67 -1.05
CA VAL A 83 -13.71 -22.25 0.28
C VAL A 83 -13.01 -21.24 1.18
N LEU A 84 -13.62 -20.93 2.33
CA LEU A 84 -13.00 -20.08 3.34
C LEU A 84 -12.20 -20.92 4.32
N THR A 85 -10.89 -20.74 4.34
CA THR A 85 -9.97 -21.36 5.30
C THR A 85 -9.31 -20.30 6.16
N PHE A 86 -9.21 -20.54 7.47
CA PHE A 86 -8.54 -19.63 8.40
C PHE A 86 -7.67 -20.42 9.39
N ASP A 87 -6.58 -19.81 9.82
CA ASP A 87 -5.64 -20.31 10.83
C ASP A 87 -5.08 -19.12 11.62
N GLU A 88 -4.60 -19.38 12.84
CA GLU A 88 -4.05 -18.35 13.71
C GLU A 88 -2.53 -18.28 13.60
N LEU A 89 -1.99 -17.07 13.40
CA LEU A 89 -0.55 -16.83 13.36
C LEU A 89 -0.05 -16.37 14.73
N TYR A 90 0.96 -17.06 15.27
CA TYR A 90 1.65 -16.61 16.47
C TYR A 90 2.50 -15.37 16.18
N ILE A 91 2.16 -14.24 16.80
CA ILE A 91 2.93 -12.99 16.70
C ILE A 91 3.67 -12.77 18.03
N SER A 92 4.98 -12.53 17.95
CA SER A 92 5.80 -12.29 19.13
C SER A 92 5.30 -11.09 19.95
N LYS A 93 5.27 -11.22 21.28
CA LYS A 93 4.81 -10.17 22.22
C LYS A 93 5.83 -9.05 22.42
N LYS A 94 6.35 -8.47 21.33
CA LYS A 94 7.26 -7.32 21.40
C LYS A 94 6.43 -6.04 21.57
N LYS A 95 6.68 -5.26 22.62
CA LYS A 95 5.99 -3.99 22.84
C LYS A 95 6.36 -3.00 21.74
N THR A 96 5.47 -2.81 20.77
CA THR A 96 5.57 -1.72 19.79
C THR A 96 4.87 -0.48 20.32
N LYS A 97 5.61 0.63 20.50
CA LYS A 97 5.00 1.95 20.72
C LYS A 97 4.47 2.44 19.37
N GLY A 98 3.16 2.48 19.19
CA GLY A 98 2.55 3.23 18.09
C GLY A 98 2.59 4.72 18.38
N VAL A 99 2.75 5.54 17.34
CA VAL A 99 2.60 7.00 17.48
C VAL A 99 1.15 7.33 17.14
N TRP A 100 0.39 7.79 18.15
CA TRP A 100 -0.93 8.37 17.97
C TRP A 100 -0.78 9.79 17.44
N THR A 101 -1.13 10.01 16.18
CA THR A 101 -1.25 11.37 15.61
C THR A 101 -2.58 11.49 14.88
N LYS A 102 -3.39 12.50 15.27
CA LYS A 102 -4.66 12.86 14.62
C LYS A 102 -5.64 11.67 14.40
N GLY A 103 -5.79 10.80 15.40
CA GLY A 103 -6.76 9.69 15.35
C GLY A 103 -6.36 8.51 14.47
N VAL A 104 -5.12 8.45 13.97
CA VAL A 104 -4.60 7.36 13.13
C VAL A 104 -3.41 6.69 13.81
N TRP A 105 -3.41 5.35 13.85
CA TRP A 105 -2.28 4.56 14.30
C TRP A 105 -1.20 4.54 13.23
N THR A 106 -0.05 5.19 13.47
CA THR A 106 1.13 5.04 12.61
C THR A 106 2.15 4.14 13.30
N LYS A 107 2.70 3.16 12.56
CA LYS A 107 3.72 2.23 13.07
C LYS A 107 4.95 3.05 13.48
N GLY A 108 5.29 3.00 14.77
CA GLY A 108 6.41 3.72 15.36
C GLY A 108 7.76 3.33 14.73
N VAL A 109 8.68 4.28 14.78
CA VAL A 109 10.07 4.12 14.34
C VAL A 109 10.80 3.18 15.31
N TRP A 110 11.51 2.20 14.76
CA TRP A 110 12.43 1.36 15.53
C TRP A 110 13.73 2.15 15.75
N THR A 111 14.05 2.47 17.01
CA THR A 111 15.42 2.77 17.43
C THR A 111 16.13 1.47 17.75
#